data_AF-E3J2Z7-F1
#
_entry.id   AF-E3J2Z7-F1
#
_cell.length_a   1.000
_cell.length_b   1.000
_cell.length_c   1.000
_cell.angle_alpha   90.00
_cell.angle_beta   90.00
_cell.angle_gamma   90.00
#
_symmetry.space_group_name_H-M   'P 1'
#
loop_
_entity.id
_entity.type
_entity.pdbx_description
1 polymer ?
#
loop_
_entity_poly.entity_id
_entity_poly.type
_entity_poly.pdbx_seq_one_letter_code
_entity_poly.pdbx_strand_id
1 'polypeptide(L)'
;MGQVRRVDATPAAAAMLRSLTAAHGPLMIHQSGGCCDGSSPMCYPRGEFLVGDGDVLLGVLDLDDTASLAEPAAPASPPGRGPGSVDWPDDPGPSGATVPVHIGGAQFAYWSHTRLTIDLVRGRGGGFSLEAPEGYRFLTRSRLFTEDEAEALEAAGPPARGPFVP
;
A
#
# COMPACT_ATOMS: atom_id res chain seq x y z
N MET A 1 -2.68 21.46 -12.48
CA MET A 1 -2.93 20.01 -12.64
C MET A 1 -2.14 19.30 -11.57
N GLY A 2 -2.79 18.44 -10.78
CA GLY A 2 -2.10 17.67 -9.74
C GLY A 2 -1.18 16.62 -10.37
N GLN A 3 -0.11 16.26 -9.67
CA GLN A 3 0.82 15.21 -10.09
C GLN A 3 0.10 13.86 -10.17
N VAL A 4 0.27 13.14 -11.29
CA VAL A 4 -0.30 11.79 -11.45
C VAL A 4 0.36 10.84 -10.46
N ARG A 5 -0.45 10.18 -9.63
CA ARG A 5 0.00 9.19 -8.64
C ARG A 5 -0.04 7.80 -9.24
N ARG A 6 1.07 7.06 -9.09
CA ARG A 6 1.14 5.65 -9.51
C ARG A 6 0.56 4.69 -8.47
N VAL A 7 0.46 5.13 -7.22
CA VAL A 7 -0.07 4.34 -6.11
C VAL A 7 -0.84 5.23 -5.15
N ASP A 8 -1.95 4.71 -4.64
CA ASP A 8 -2.73 5.30 -3.55
C ASP A 8 -3.19 4.20 -2.57
N ALA A 9 -3.85 4.59 -1.49
CA ALA A 9 -4.43 3.67 -0.52
C ALA A 9 -5.91 3.98 -0.29
N THR A 10 -6.71 2.94 0.00
CA THR A 10 -8.07 3.13 0.52
C THR A 10 -8.02 3.67 1.96
N PRO A 11 -9.08 4.33 2.45
CA PRO A 11 -9.14 4.78 3.85
C PRO A 11 -8.96 3.65 4.87
N ALA A 12 -9.48 2.45 4.59
CA ALA A 12 -9.27 1.27 5.43
C ALA A 12 -7.79 0.86 5.48
N ALA A 13 -7.11 0.82 4.33
CA ALA A 13 -5.67 0.53 4.29
C ALA A 13 -4.85 1.61 5.00
N ALA A 14 -5.17 2.89 4.81
CA ALA A 14 -4.49 3.99 5.49
C ALA A 14 -4.64 3.93 7.01
N ALA A 15 -5.83 3.62 7.51
CA ALA A 15 -6.08 3.46 8.95
C ALA A 15 -5.28 2.30 9.57
N MET A 16 -5.19 1.16 8.89
CA MET A 16 -4.32 0.06 9.31
C MET A 16 -2.85 0.49 9.30
N LEU A 17 -2.39 1.16 8.25
CA LEU A 17 -1.00 1.65 8.16
C LEU A 17 -0.65 2.64 9.26
N ARG A 18 -1.55 3.55 9.63
CA ARG A 18 -1.30 4.47 10.75
C ARG A 18 -1.25 3.74 12.09
N SER A 19 -2.13 2.77 12.31
CA SER A 19 -2.13 1.94 13.53
C SER A 19 -0.81 1.16 13.67
N LEU A 20 -0.38 0.52 12.59
CA LEU A 20 0.90 -0.18 12.53
C LEU A 20 2.08 0.80 12.69
N THR A 21 1.96 2.04 12.19
CA THR A 21 3.00 3.06 12.36
C THR A 21 3.13 3.48 13.83
N ALA A 22 2.01 3.59 14.55
CA ALA A 22 2.01 3.85 15.99
C ALA A 22 2.71 2.73 16.78
N ALA A 23 2.50 1.47 16.38
CA ALA A 23 3.03 0.30 17.06
C ALA A 23 4.49 -0.02 16.72
N HIS A 24 4.91 0.21 15.47
CA HIS A 24 6.19 -0.28 14.94
C HIS A 24 7.13 0.84 14.45
N GLY A 25 6.69 2.10 14.48
CA GLY A 25 7.44 3.22 13.90
C GLY A 25 7.29 3.31 12.38
N PRO A 26 8.20 3.98 11.66
CA PRO A 26 8.08 4.21 10.22
C PRO A 26 7.94 2.91 9.43
N LEU A 27 7.01 2.87 8.48
CA LEU A 27 6.69 1.66 7.71
C LEU A 27 7.03 1.79 6.23
N MET A 28 7.17 0.65 5.55
CA MET A 28 7.24 0.51 4.10
C MET A 28 6.25 -0.53 3.57
N ILE A 29 5.86 -0.38 2.31
CA ILE A 29 5.19 -1.43 1.55
C ILE A 29 6.13 -1.91 0.45
N HIS A 30 6.24 -3.23 0.29
CA HIS A 30 6.80 -3.85 -0.91
C HIS A 30 5.73 -4.66 -1.62
N GLN A 31 5.48 -4.31 -2.88
CA GLN A 31 4.62 -5.04 -3.79
C GLN A 31 5.36 -6.30 -4.25
N SER A 32 5.11 -7.39 -3.53
CA SER A 32 5.76 -8.68 -3.76
C SER A 32 5.23 -9.36 -5.03
N GLY A 33 6.11 -10.14 -5.67
CA GLY A 33 5.79 -10.98 -6.83
C GLY A 33 6.05 -12.43 -6.46
N GLY A 34 5.01 -13.14 -6.01
CA GLY A 34 5.11 -14.51 -5.52
C GLY A 34 4.10 -15.46 -6.18
N CYS A 35 4.49 -16.73 -6.30
CA CYS A 35 3.84 -17.78 -7.09
C CYS A 35 2.62 -18.46 -6.42
N CYS A 36 2.32 -18.21 -5.13
CA CYS A 36 1.38 -19.06 -4.39
C CYS A 36 0.16 -18.36 -3.76
N ASP A 37 0.07 -17.03 -3.79
CA ASP A 37 -0.97 -16.26 -3.09
C ASP A 37 -1.34 -14.94 -3.79
N GLY A 38 -0.80 -14.73 -4.99
CA GLY A 38 -0.97 -13.49 -5.75
C GLY A 38 -0.12 -12.36 -5.18
N SER A 39 0.13 -11.37 -6.03
CA SER A 39 0.91 -10.16 -5.76
C SER A 39 0.32 -9.31 -4.63
N SER A 40 0.42 -9.76 -3.39
CA SER A 40 -0.09 -9.00 -2.24
C SER A 40 0.94 -7.97 -1.81
N PRO A 41 0.52 -6.73 -1.51
CA PRO A 41 1.40 -5.77 -0.84
C PRO A 41 1.77 -6.32 0.52
N MET A 42 3.04 -6.21 0.89
CA MET A 42 3.55 -6.64 2.18
C MET A 42 4.07 -5.42 2.94
N CYS A 43 3.69 -5.31 4.22
CA CYS A 43 4.05 -4.21 5.10
C CYS A 43 5.17 -4.62 6.06
N TYR A 44 6.23 -3.81 6.11
CA TYR A 44 7.40 -4.02 6.97
C TYR A 44 7.76 -2.72 7.71
N PRO A 45 8.45 -2.79 8.85
CA PRO A 45 9.16 -1.63 9.38
C PRO A 45 10.17 -1.10 8.35
N ARG A 46 10.33 0.22 8.27
CA ARG A 46 11.26 0.88 7.34
C ARG A 46 12.67 0.33 7.57
N GLY A 47 13.26 -0.22 6.50
CA GLY A 47 14.64 -0.72 6.50
C GLY A 47 14.78 -2.21 6.86
N GLU A 48 13.69 -2.89 7.26
CA GLU A 48 13.74 -4.33 7.55
C GLU A 48 13.58 -5.20 6.30
N PHE A 49 12.98 -4.66 5.24
CA PHE A 49 13.03 -5.27 3.91
C PHE A 49 14.16 -4.66 3.09
N LEU A 50 15.02 -5.50 2.52
CA LEU A 50 16.11 -5.06 1.65
C LEU A 50 15.58 -4.62 0.28
N VAL A 51 15.52 -3.30 0.08
CA VAL A 51 15.24 -2.69 -1.23
C VAL A 51 16.52 -2.63 -2.04
N GLY A 52 16.56 -3.31 -3.17
CA GLY A 52 17.69 -3.29 -4.10
C GLY A 52 17.57 -2.18 -5.15
N ASP A 53 18.66 -1.90 -5.86
CA ASP A 53 18.69 -0.89 -6.95
C ASP A 53 17.72 -1.19 -8.10
N GLY A 54 17.27 -2.45 -8.22
CA GLY A 54 16.28 -2.89 -9.18
C GLY A 54 14.83 -2.63 -8.76
N ASP A 55 14.57 -2.34 -7.49
CA ASP A 55 13.23 -1.98 -7.01
C ASP A 55 12.88 -0.55 -7.42
N VAL A 56 11.62 -0.34 -7.76
CA VAL A 56 11.06 0.94 -8.18
C VAL A 56 10.24 1.52 -7.04
N LEU A 57 10.49 2.80 -6.70
CA LEU A 57 9.63 3.56 -5.81
C LEU A 57 8.39 4.02 -6.60
N LEU A 58 7.25 3.38 -6.36
CA LEU A 58 5.98 3.75 -7.02
C LEU A 58 5.47 5.10 -6.53
N GLY A 59 5.69 5.39 -5.26
CA GLY A 59 5.27 6.63 -4.64
C GLY A 59 5.35 6.53 -3.12
N VAL A 60 5.01 7.65 -2.48
CA VAL A 60 4.93 7.78 -1.03
C VAL A 60 3.48 8.07 -0.69
N LEU A 61 2.85 7.18 0.06
CA LEU A 61 1.50 7.37 0.57
C LEU A 61 1.54 8.43 1.67
N ASP A 62 0.75 9.47 1.51
CA ASP A 62 0.34 10.36 2.60
C ASP A 62 -0.89 9.74 3.25
N LEU A 63 -0.78 9.33 4.51
CA LEU A 63 -1.86 8.64 5.19
C LEU A 63 -3.00 9.58 5.63
N ASP A 64 -2.85 10.89 5.51
CA ASP A 64 -3.93 11.85 5.74
C ASP A 64 -4.68 12.20 4.43
N ASP A 65 -4.05 11.99 3.27
CA ASP A 65 -4.62 12.29 1.96
C ASP A 65 -5.11 11.04 1.22
N THR A 66 -6.20 10.46 1.72
CA THR A 66 -6.87 9.28 1.14
C THR A 66 -7.99 9.64 0.15
N ALA A 67 -8.14 10.92 -0.20
CA ALA A 67 -9.40 11.48 -0.71
C ALA A 67 -9.72 11.20 -2.19
N SER A 68 -8.86 10.50 -2.95
CA SER A 68 -9.03 10.40 -4.42
C SER A 68 -9.63 9.10 -4.95
N LEU A 69 -9.99 8.14 -4.10
CA LEU A 69 -10.60 6.88 -4.51
C LEU A 69 -11.97 6.73 -3.84
N ALA A 70 -13.03 6.66 -4.65
CA ALA A 70 -14.35 6.27 -4.17
C ALA A 70 -14.23 4.90 -3.46
N GLU A 71 -14.76 4.83 -2.23
CA GLU A 71 -14.80 3.61 -1.42
C GLU A 71 -15.28 2.43 -2.29
N PRO A 72 -14.45 1.42 -2.62
CA PRO A 72 -15.03 0.11 -2.88
C PRO A 72 -15.82 -0.26 -1.62
N ALA A 73 -16.99 -0.89 -1.77
CA ALA A 73 -17.87 -1.26 -0.67
C ALA A 73 -17.04 -1.61 0.56
N ALA A 74 -17.13 -0.75 1.59
CA ALA A 74 -16.38 -0.89 2.83
C ALA A 74 -16.31 -2.38 3.18
N PRO A 75 -15.15 -2.94 3.58
CA PRO A 75 -15.09 -4.33 3.98
C PRO A 75 -16.27 -4.54 4.91
N ALA A 76 -17.20 -5.42 4.52
CA ALA A 76 -18.55 -5.47 5.07
C ALA A 76 -18.47 -5.20 6.56
N SER A 77 -19.26 -4.23 7.07
CA SER A 77 -19.30 -3.87 8.49
C SER A 77 -18.99 -5.12 9.30
N PRO A 78 -17.93 -5.11 10.12
CA PRO A 78 -17.38 -6.34 10.66
C PRO A 78 -18.52 -7.18 11.25
N PRO A 79 -18.62 -8.48 10.92
CA PRO A 79 -19.65 -9.33 11.51
C PRO A 79 -19.59 -9.13 13.03
N GLY A 80 -20.75 -8.93 13.63
CA GLY A 80 -20.90 -8.52 15.02
C GLY A 80 -19.97 -9.30 15.95
N ARG A 81 -19.28 -8.53 16.79
CA ARG A 81 -18.53 -8.90 18.02
C ARG A 81 -18.65 -10.38 18.39
N GLY A 82 -17.80 -11.21 17.80
CA GLY A 82 -17.55 -12.56 18.29
C GLY A 82 -16.50 -12.51 19.41
N PRO A 83 -16.60 -13.37 20.44
CA PRO A 83 -15.59 -13.40 21.51
C PRO A 83 -14.23 -13.80 20.91
N GLY A 84 -13.26 -12.89 20.97
CA GLY A 84 -11.88 -13.10 20.48
C GLY A 84 -11.42 -12.21 19.32
N SER A 85 -12.24 -11.26 18.84
CA SER A 85 -11.78 -10.25 17.88
C SER A 85 -10.90 -9.20 18.57
N VAL A 86 -9.67 -9.01 18.11
CA VAL A 86 -8.93 -7.77 18.41
C VAL A 86 -9.76 -6.62 17.84
N ASP A 87 -10.17 -5.70 18.70
CA ASP A 87 -10.94 -4.53 18.30
C ASP A 87 -10.12 -3.78 17.24
N TRP A 88 -10.76 -3.38 16.14
CA TRP A 88 -10.17 -2.39 15.24
C TRP A 88 -9.71 -1.23 16.11
N PRO A 89 -8.44 -0.80 16.07
CA PRO A 89 -7.98 0.26 16.95
C PRO A 89 -8.84 1.51 16.71
N ASP A 90 -9.55 1.93 17.76
CA ASP A 90 -10.33 3.18 17.75
C ASP A 90 -9.41 4.40 17.54
N ASP A 91 -8.12 4.25 17.84
CA ASP A 91 -7.10 5.25 17.61
C ASP A 91 -6.54 5.13 16.18
N PRO A 92 -6.72 6.15 15.33
CA PRO A 92 -6.31 6.09 13.94
C PRO A 92 -4.79 6.16 13.77
N GLY A 93 -3.96 6.13 14.83
CA GLY A 93 -2.52 6.31 14.77
C GLY A 93 -2.10 7.75 14.48
N PRO A 94 -0.80 8.05 14.46
CA PRO A 94 -0.30 9.41 14.24
C PRO A 94 -0.66 9.93 12.85
N SER A 95 -1.22 11.14 12.80
CA SER A 95 -1.38 11.92 11.56
C SER A 95 -0.02 12.32 10.99
N GLY A 96 0.04 12.58 9.69
CA GLY A 96 1.23 13.05 8.96
C GLY A 96 2.25 11.95 8.64
N ALA A 97 1.93 10.69 8.90
CA ALA A 97 2.80 9.56 8.57
C ALA A 97 2.83 9.30 7.06
N THR A 98 4.03 9.05 6.53
CA THR A 98 4.24 8.72 5.11
C THR A 98 4.80 7.32 4.92
N VAL A 99 4.27 6.58 3.94
CA VAL A 99 4.66 5.18 3.66
C VAL A 99 5.05 5.01 2.19
N PRO A 100 6.35 4.86 1.85
CA PRO A 100 6.80 4.56 0.50
C PRO A 100 6.44 3.13 0.12
N VAL A 101 6.05 3.00 -1.15
CA VAL A 101 5.63 1.75 -1.77
C VAL A 101 6.64 1.41 -2.85
N HIS A 102 7.29 0.28 -2.70
CA HIS A 102 8.25 -0.25 -3.66
C HIS A 102 7.65 -1.42 -4.44
N ILE A 103 8.15 -1.68 -5.64
CA ILE A 103 7.81 -2.86 -6.44
C ILE A 103 9.07 -3.35 -7.16
N GLY A 104 9.24 -4.67 -7.28
CA GLY A 104 10.38 -5.24 -8.02
C GLY A 104 10.36 -4.82 -9.50
N GLY A 105 11.53 -4.53 -10.08
CA GLY A 105 11.63 -3.97 -11.44
C GLY A 105 10.94 -4.79 -12.55
N ALA A 106 10.97 -6.12 -12.49
CA ALA A 106 10.28 -6.98 -13.44
C ALA A 106 8.74 -6.88 -13.31
N GLN A 107 8.25 -6.79 -12.07
CA GLN A 107 6.83 -6.53 -11.83
C GLN A 107 6.46 -5.11 -12.25
N PHE A 108 7.30 -4.11 -11.97
CA PHE A 108 7.07 -2.76 -12.47
C PHE A 108 6.88 -2.74 -13.99
N ALA A 109 7.72 -3.44 -14.75
CA ALA A 109 7.57 -3.51 -16.20
C ALA A 109 6.19 -4.05 -16.63
N TYR A 110 5.63 -5.00 -15.87
CA TYR A 110 4.29 -5.53 -16.11
C TYR A 110 3.17 -4.57 -15.69
N TRP A 111 3.33 -3.86 -14.56
CA TRP A 111 2.29 -3.00 -13.99
C TRP A 111 2.45 -1.50 -14.32
N SER A 112 3.45 -1.11 -15.10
CA SER A 112 3.88 0.29 -15.32
C SER A 112 2.81 1.20 -15.91
N HIS A 113 1.83 0.60 -16.60
CA HIS A 113 0.70 1.24 -17.26
C HIS A 113 -0.58 1.25 -16.39
N THR A 114 -0.44 0.91 -15.10
CA THR A 114 -1.55 0.86 -14.15
C THR A 114 -1.33 1.77 -12.95
N ARG A 115 -2.42 2.38 -12.47
CA ARG A 115 -2.48 2.97 -11.14
C ARG A 115 -2.81 1.87 -10.14
N LEU A 116 -1.94 1.68 -9.16
CA LEU A 116 -2.17 0.74 -8.07
C LEU A 116 -2.94 1.40 -6.94
N THR A 117 -3.72 0.60 -6.23
CA THR A 117 -4.40 0.98 -5.00
C THR A 117 -4.15 -0.10 -3.97
N ILE A 118 -3.58 0.29 -2.83
CA ILE A 118 -3.43 -0.56 -1.67
C ILE A 118 -4.76 -0.55 -0.91
N ASP A 119 -5.40 -1.70 -0.84
CA ASP A 119 -6.64 -1.92 -0.10
C ASP A 119 -6.42 -2.89 1.06
N LEU A 120 -7.40 -3.04 1.95
CA LEU A 120 -7.35 -3.90 3.11
C LEU A 120 -8.56 -4.83 3.15
N VAL A 121 -8.31 -6.13 3.30
CA VAL A 121 -9.38 -7.12 3.45
C VAL A 121 -9.08 -8.04 4.64
N ARG A 122 -10.13 -8.64 5.20
CA ARG A 122 -9.96 -9.72 6.17
C ARG A 122 -9.32 -10.94 5.51
N GLY A 123 -8.42 -11.61 6.24
CA GLY A 123 -7.82 -12.84 5.77
C GLY A 123 -6.41 -13.02 6.30
N ARG A 124 -5.83 -14.17 5.99
CA ARG A 124 -4.45 -14.47 6.33
C ARG A 124 -3.51 -13.72 5.36
N GLY A 125 -2.79 -12.71 5.86
CA GLY A 125 -1.70 -12.07 5.13
C GLY A 125 -0.49 -12.99 4.96
N GLY A 126 0.49 -12.54 4.17
CA GLY A 126 1.79 -13.22 4.11
C GLY A 126 2.42 -13.23 5.51
N GLY A 127 3.04 -14.34 5.91
CA GLY A 127 3.48 -14.58 7.29
C GLY A 127 4.50 -13.58 7.86
N PHE A 128 5.03 -12.68 7.03
CA PHE A 128 5.97 -11.63 7.41
C PHE A 128 5.38 -10.22 7.36
N SER A 129 4.12 -10.06 6.95
CA SER A 129 3.46 -8.75 6.86
C SER A 129 2.91 -8.32 8.21
N LEU A 130 3.11 -7.06 8.59
CA LEU A 130 2.75 -6.55 9.91
C LEU A 130 1.25 -6.59 10.24
N GLU A 131 0.36 -6.53 9.24
CA GLU A 131 -1.10 -6.61 9.47
C GLU A 131 -1.61 -8.05 9.65
N ALA A 132 -0.78 -9.05 9.37
CA ALA A 132 -1.20 -10.45 9.39
C ALA A 132 -1.65 -10.94 10.80
N PRO A 133 -0.97 -10.59 11.91
CA PRO A 133 -1.44 -10.91 13.26
C PRO A 133 -2.79 -10.29 13.63
N GLU A 134 -3.16 -9.18 12.98
CA GLU A 134 -4.45 -8.50 13.19
C GLU A 134 -5.62 -9.20 12.45
N GLY A 135 -5.34 -10.27 11.71
CA GLY A 135 -6.35 -11.02 10.93
C GLY A 135 -6.73 -10.34 9.60
N TYR A 136 -5.90 -9.43 9.13
CA TYR A 136 -6.06 -8.73 7.86
C TYR A 136 -4.94 -9.07 6.88
N ARG A 137 -5.14 -8.64 5.62
CA ARG A 137 -4.12 -8.60 4.59
C ARG A 137 -4.32 -7.41 3.68
N PHE A 138 -3.23 -6.82 3.22
CA PHE A 138 -3.30 -5.85 2.13
C PHE A 138 -3.63 -6.54 0.80
N LEU A 139 -4.30 -5.81 -0.09
CA LEU A 139 -4.72 -6.24 -1.41
C LEU A 139 -4.38 -5.17 -2.43
N THR A 140 -3.72 -5.55 -3.53
CA THR A 140 -3.52 -4.65 -4.67
C THR A 140 -4.77 -4.65 -5.54
N ARG A 141 -5.34 -3.47 -5.74
CA ARG A 141 -6.28 -3.19 -6.83
C ARG A 141 -5.57 -2.37 -7.89
N SER A 142 -6.09 -2.40 -9.11
CA SER A 142 -5.49 -1.66 -10.21
C SER A 142 -6.52 -1.17 -11.22
N ARG A 143 -6.21 -0.05 -11.85
CA ARG A 143 -6.84 0.37 -13.11
C ARG A 143 -5.77 0.82 -14.09
N LEU A 144 -6.10 0.81 -15.38
CA LEU A 144 -5.26 1.45 -16.38
C LEU A 144 -5.16 2.95 -16.12
N PHE A 145 -4.03 3.55 -16.44
CA PHE A 145 -3.95 5.00 -16.59
C PHE A 145 -4.82 5.45 -17.76
N THR A 146 -5.42 6.63 -17.66
CA THR A 146 -6.00 7.30 -18.82
C THR A 146 -4.89 7.77 -19.77
N GLU A 147 -5.24 8.16 -21.00
CA GLU A 147 -4.26 8.70 -21.96
C GLU A 147 -3.56 9.94 -21.40
N ASP A 148 -4.30 10.90 -20.85
CA ASP A 148 -3.74 12.10 -20.19
C ASP A 148 -2.82 11.74 -19.01
N GLU A 149 -3.17 10.72 -18.21
CA GLU A 149 -2.33 10.27 -17.09
C GLU A 149 -1.05 9.61 -17.59
N ALA A 150 -1.13 8.82 -18.67
CA ALA A 150 0.02 8.17 -19.28
C ALA A 150 0.97 9.21 -19.90
N GLU A 151 0.46 10.17 -20.66
CA GLU A 151 1.26 11.26 -21.25
C GLU A 151 1.96 12.09 -20.16
N ALA A 152 1.24 12.42 -19.09
CA ALA A 152 1.84 13.15 -17.96
C ALA A 152 2.94 12.33 -17.26
N LEU A 153 2.78 11.01 -17.14
CA LEU A 153 3.81 10.14 -16.56
C LEU A 153 5.02 9.96 -17.48
N GLU A 154 4.81 9.91 -18.79
CA GLU A 154 5.91 9.90 -19.77
C GLU A 154 6.69 11.20 -19.72
N ALA A 155 6.00 12.35 -19.66
CA ALA A 155 6.62 13.66 -19.52
C ALA A 155 7.39 13.82 -18.20
N ALA A 156 6.94 13.17 -17.12
CA ALA A 156 7.63 13.16 -15.83
C ALA A 156 8.87 12.24 -15.81
N GLY A 157 9.00 11.32 -16.76
CA GLY A 157 10.09 10.37 -16.85
C GLY A 157 9.94 9.14 -15.95
N PRO A 158 10.95 8.25 -15.93
CA PRO A 158 10.89 7.02 -15.16
C PRO A 158 10.89 7.31 -13.65
N PRO A 159 10.15 6.52 -12.84
CA PRO A 159 10.20 6.66 -11.38
C PRO A 159 11.59 6.34 -10.82
N ALA A 160 11.85 6.86 -9.62
CA ALA A 160 13.06 6.57 -8.86
C ALA A 160 13.20 5.07 -8.55
N ARG A 161 14.44 4.64 -8.35
CA ARG A 161 14.80 3.26 -8.02
C ARG A 161 15.68 3.21 -6.78
N GLY A 162 15.72 2.05 -6.14
CA GLY A 162 16.49 1.81 -4.93
C GLY A 162 15.78 2.28 -3.66
N PRO A 163 16.50 2.30 -2.52
CA PRO A 163 15.94 2.67 -1.23
C PRO A 163 15.36 4.09 -1.21
N PHE A 164 14.20 4.26 -0.59
CA PHE A 164 13.63 5.57 -0.29
C PHE A 164 14.47 6.31 0.75
N VAL A 165 14.86 7.54 0.41
CA VAL A 165 15.51 8.51 1.31
C VAL A 165 14.52 9.67 1.52
N PRO A 166 14.05 9.92 2.76
CA PRO A 166 13.08 10.97 3.06
C PRO A 166 13.64 12.39 2.91
#